data_AF-A0A1Y1UHH4-F1
#
_entry.id   AF-A0A1Y1UHH4-F1
#
_cell.length_a   1.000
_cell.length_b   1.000
_cell.length_c   1.000
_cell.angle_alpha   90.00
_cell.angle_beta   90.00
_cell.angle_gamma   90.00
#
_symmetry.space_group_name_H-M   'P 1'
#
loop_
_entity.id
_entity.type
_entity.pdbx_description
1 polymer ?
#
loop_
_entity_poly.entity_id
_entity_poly.type
_entity_poly.pdbx_seq_one_letter_code
_entity_poly.pdbx_strand_id
1 'polypeptide(L)'
;MDNENYTTNGQCGNGNGRCPDGFCCSKDGWCGKTESHCSILNGCQYQFGTCKGESNQEPQEQETSNGKCGKGIGKCQEGQCCNKYGYCGKTDNHCLVSHGCQSEFGTCHLDKISVDGKCGPLDGRCPNGQCCSKYGWCGSGSNYCDAGCQSLYGKCNGN
;
A
#
# COMPACT_ATOMS: atom_id res chain seq x y z
N MET A 1 -21.05 2.41 33.10
CA MET A 1 -20.09 1.57 33.87
C MET A 1 -19.98 0.31 33.07
N ASP A 2 -19.25 0.41 31.97
CA ASP A 2 -19.29 -0.57 30.90
C ASP A 2 -18.23 -1.61 31.24
N ASN A 3 -18.74 -2.76 31.68
CA ASN A 3 -17.99 -3.93 32.11
C ASN A 3 -17.31 -4.56 30.90
N GLU A 4 -16.26 -3.92 30.41
CA GLU A 4 -15.39 -4.48 29.40
C GLU A 4 -14.68 -5.70 30.00
N ASN A 5 -14.76 -6.82 29.30
CA ASN A 5 -14.40 -8.16 29.76
C ASN A 5 -12.87 -8.32 29.83
N TYR A 6 -12.21 -7.44 30.58
CA TYR A 6 -10.77 -7.41 30.73
C TYR A 6 -10.31 -8.47 31.72
N THR A 7 -9.27 -9.18 31.33
CA THR A 7 -8.60 -10.11 32.21
C THR A 7 -7.90 -9.40 33.35
N THR A 8 -8.02 -9.96 34.55
CA THR A 8 -7.32 -9.47 35.76
C THR A 8 -6.11 -10.32 36.11
N ASN A 9 -5.96 -11.51 35.51
CA ASN A 9 -4.85 -12.43 35.75
C ASN A 9 -3.81 -12.43 34.62
N GLY A 10 -4.01 -11.60 33.59
CA GLY A 10 -3.10 -11.47 32.45
C GLY A 10 -3.27 -12.52 31.36
N GLN A 11 -4.20 -13.47 31.51
CA GLN A 11 -4.56 -14.43 30.47
C GLN A 11 -5.62 -13.85 29.55
N CYS A 12 -5.50 -14.06 28.25
CA CYS A 12 -6.43 -13.55 27.26
C CYS A 12 -6.78 -14.63 26.25
N GLY A 13 -7.79 -14.36 25.42
CA GLY A 13 -8.27 -15.32 24.43
C GLY A 13 -9.62 -15.90 24.80
N ASN A 14 -10.07 -16.87 24.01
CA ASN A 14 -11.35 -17.53 24.20
C ASN A 14 -11.46 -18.12 25.62
N GLY A 15 -12.45 -17.66 26.39
CA GLY A 15 -12.68 -18.07 27.78
C GLY A 15 -11.89 -17.29 28.85
N ASN A 16 -10.91 -16.47 28.46
CA ASN A 16 -10.06 -15.70 29.40
C ASN A 16 -10.24 -14.17 29.31
N GLY A 17 -11.03 -13.68 28.36
CA GLY A 17 -11.32 -12.26 28.18
C GLY A 17 -10.24 -11.52 27.39
N ARG A 18 -10.33 -10.19 27.37
CA ARG A 18 -9.45 -9.28 26.62
C ARG A 18 -8.34 -8.73 27.49
N CYS A 19 -7.21 -8.39 26.89
CA CYS A 19 -6.17 -7.63 27.56
C CYS A 19 -6.61 -6.18 27.81
N PRO A 20 -6.15 -5.56 28.91
CA PRO A 20 -6.33 -4.12 29.14
C PRO A 20 -5.84 -3.28 27.96
N ASP A 21 -6.36 -2.05 27.85
CA ASP A 21 -6.03 -1.17 26.75
C ASP A 21 -4.52 -0.99 26.55
N GLY A 22 -4.10 -1.04 25.28
CA GLY A 22 -2.70 -0.97 24.88
C GLY A 22 -1.88 -2.23 25.14
N PHE A 23 -2.49 -3.33 25.61
CA PHE A 23 -1.84 -4.64 25.67
C PHE A 23 -2.34 -5.56 24.55
N CYS A 24 -1.44 -6.41 24.09
CA CYS A 24 -1.62 -7.38 23.02
C CYS A 24 -1.88 -8.76 23.60
N CYS A 25 -2.75 -9.55 22.98
CA CYS A 25 -2.95 -10.94 23.36
C CYS A 25 -2.10 -11.85 22.48
N SER A 26 -1.07 -12.48 23.03
CA SER A 26 -0.21 -13.39 22.26
C SER A 26 -0.98 -14.63 21.79
N LYS A 27 -0.41 -15.37 20.83
CA LYS A 27 -0.93 -16.69 20.43
C LYS A 27 -1.07 -17.67 21.60
N ASP A 28 -0.24 -17.50 22.63
CA ASP A 28 -0.18 -18.37 23.81
C ASP A 28 -1.19 -17.95 24.89
N GLY A 29 -2.02 -16.93 24.61
CA GLY A 29 -3.10 -16.50 25.49
C GLY A 29 -2.64 -15.64 26.67
N TRP A 30 -1.59 -14.84 26.48
CA TRP A 30 -1.07 -13.94 27.50
C TRP A 30 -1.00 -12.49 27.04
N CYS A 31 -1.30 -11.57 27.95
CA CYS A 31 -1.21 -10.14 27.72
C CYS A 31 0.23 -9.64 27.79
N GLY A 32 0.67 -8.91 26.78
CA GLY A 32 2.00 -8.30 26.76
C GLY A 32 2.13 -7.18 25.73
N LYS A 33 3.27 -6.50 25.73
CA LYS A 33 3.56 -5.36 24.84
C LYS A 33 4.75 -5.58 23.89
N THR A 34 5.42 -6.73 24.00
CA THR A 34 6.59 -7.05 23.18
C THR A 34 6.18 -7.41 21.76
N GLU A 35 7.12 -7.36 20.83
CA GLU A 35 6.87 -7.78 19.44
C GLU A 35 6.35 -9.21 19.33
N SER A 36 6.84 -10.13 20.17
CA SER A 36 6.32 -11.51 20.22
C SER A 36 4.85 -11.60 20.66
N HIS A 37 4.36 -10.66 21.46
CA HIS A 37 2.95 -10.60 21.89
C HIS A 37 2.07 -9.85 20.91
N CYS A 38 2.63 -8.80 20.31
CA CYS A 38 1.87 -7.87 19.48
C CYS A 38 1.86 -8.26 18.01
N SER A 39 2.91 -8.88 17.50
CA SER A 39 3.00 -9.17 16.06
C SER A 39 1.88 -10.11 15.60
N ILE A 40 1.11 -9.71 14.59
CA ILE A 40 0.16 -10.61 13.90
C ILE A 40 0.93 -11.79 13.30
N LEU A 41 2.14 -11.56 12.80
CA LEU A 41 3.02 -12.62 12.30
C LEU A 41 3.40 -13.64 13.38
N ASN A 42 3.44 -13.20 14.65
CA ASN A 42 3.67 -14.06 15.81
C ASN A 42 2.36 -14.58 16.45
N GLY A 43 1.22 -14.39 15.77
CA GLY A 43 -0.08 -14.94 16.15
C GLY A 43 -0.83 -14.14 17.21
N CYS A 44 -0.64 -12.83 17.27
CA CYS A 44 -1.44 -11.98 18.16
C CYS A 44 -2.95 -12.08 17.87
N GLN A 45 -3.76 -12.24 18.91
CA GLN A 45 -5.21 -12.45 18.85
C GLN A 45 -5.98 -11.12 18.91
N TYR A 46 -6.35 -10.56 17.74
CA TYR A 46 -6.96 -9.22 17.61
C TYR A 46 -8.29 -9.04 18.39
N GLN A 47 -9.05 -10.12 18.57
CA GLN A 47 -10.31 -10.07 19.31
C GLN A 47 -10.08 -9.87 20.81
N PHE A 48 -8.86 -10.07 21.31
CA PHE A 48 -8.54 -10.08 22.74
C PHE A 48 -7.39 -9.13 23.10
N GLY A 49 -6.88 -8.31 22.17
CA GLY A 49 -5.84 -7.31 22.44
C GLY A 49 -5.46 -6.48 21.22
N THR A 50 -4.58 -5.49 21.42
CA THR A 50 -4.16 -4.53 20.37
C THR A 50 -2.93 -5.03 19.60
N CYS A 51 -3.14 -5.82 18.54
CA CYS A 51 -2.04 -6.38 17.75
C CYS A 51 -1.33 -5.34 16.85
N LYS A 52 -0.06 -5.60 16.55
CA LYS A 52 0.84 -4.84 15.66
C LYS A 52 1.26 -5.75 14.49
N GLY A 53 1.46 -5.23 13.31
CA GLY A 53 1.71 -6.01 12.09
C GLY A 53 1.24 -5.20 10.90
N GLU A 54 1.46 -5.67 9.66
CA GLU A 54 1.00 -4.98 8.44
C GLU A 54 -0.54 -5.05 8.29
N SER A 55 -1.22 -4.41 9.22
CA SER A 55 -2.58 -3.91 9.12
C SER A 55 -2.55 -2.46 9.64
N ASN A 56 -1.86 -1.61 8.87
CA ASN A 56 -2.20 -0.19 8.76
C ASN A 56 -2.78 -0.06 7.35
N GLN A 57 -4.03 0.30 7.13
CA GLN A 57 -4.62 1.54 7.63
C GLN A 57 -6.11 1.42 8.00
N GLU A 58 -6.46 2.25 9.00
CA GLU A 58 -7.80 2.77 9.33
C GLU A 58 -8.52 3.34 8.07
N PRO A 59 -9.87 3.31 7.98
CA PRO A 59 -10.57 3.27 6.71
C PRO A 59 -10.53 4.62 5.98
N GLN A 60 -9.73 4.70 4.92
CA GLN A 60 -10.03 5.59 3.81
C GLN A 60 -10.85 4.81 2.78
N GLU A 61 -12.11 5.20 2.64
CA GLU A 61 -13.01 4.72 1.60
C GLU A 61 -12.33 4.77 0.23
N GLN A 62 -11.89 3.61 -0.26
CA GLN A 62 -12.37 2.97 -1.48
C GLN A 62 -11.59 1.66 -1.68
N GLU A 63 -11.85 0.68 -0.82
CA GLU A 63 -11.50 -0.72 -1.05
C GLU A 63 -12.20 -1.17 -2.35
N THR A 64 -11.46 -1.31 -3.45
CA THR A 64 -11.97 -2.15 -4.52
C THR A 64 -11.97 -3.58 -4.03
N SER A 65 -13.17 -4.14 -3.86
CA SER A 65 -13.44 -5.53 -3.50
C SER A 65 -12.31 -6.49 -3.91
N ASN A 66 -11.53 -6.95 -2.92
CA ASN A 66 -10.50 -7.98 -3.07
C ASN A 66 -9.39 -7.69 -4.11
N GLY A 67 -9.01 -6.42 -4.30
CA GLY A 67 -7.93 -6.06 -5.23
C GLY A 67 -8.32 -6.17 -6.71
N LYS A 68 -9.63 -6.16 -7.01
CA LYS A 68 -10.13 -6.09 -8.38
C LYS A 68 -10.26 -4.64 -8.86
N CYS A 69 -10.32 -4.44 -10.16
CA CYS A 69 -10.49 -3.13 -10.77
C CYS A 69 -11.13 -3.27 -12.15
N GLY A 70 -11.55 -2.16 -12.73
CA GLY A 70 -12.15 -2.13 -14.06
C GLY A 70 -13.56 -1.55 -14.07
N LYS A 71 -14.14 -1.52 -15.27
CA LYS A 71 -15.49 -1.01 -15.51
C LYS A 71 -16.52 -1.74 -14.64
N GLY A 72 -17.27 -0.98 -13.84
CA GLY A 72 -18.28 -1.53 -12.93
C GLY A 72 -17.72 -2.14 -11.63
N ILE A 73 -16.40 -2.13 -11.43
CA ILE A 73 -15.75 -2.59 -10.18
C ILE A 73 -15.16 -1.40 -9.41
N GLY A 74 -14.34 -0.57 -10.08
CA GLY A 74 -13.69 0.58 -9.46
C GLY A 74 -12.22 0.73 -9.88
N LYS A 75 -11.54 1.72 -9.29
CA LYS A 75 -10.12 2.03 -9.55
C LYS A 75 -9.24 1.49 -8.45
N CYS A 76 -8.02 1.09 -8.78
CA CYS A 76 -7.02 0.71 -7.79
C CYS A 76 -6.61 1.88 -6.90
N GLN A 77 -6.10 1.55 -5.72
CA GLN A 77 -5.51 2.52 -4.79
C GLN A 77 -4.43 3.37 -5.46
N GLU A 78 -4.15 4.54 -4.87
CA GLU A 78 -3.17 5.47 -5.41
C GLU A 78 -1.80 4.81 -5.64
N GLY A 79 -1.23 5.07 -6.81
CA GLY A 79 0.02 4.45 -7.26
C GLY A 79 -0.06 2.96 -7.61
N GLN A 80 -1.25 2.34 -7.62
CA GLN A 80 -1.45 0.99 -8.15
C GLN A 80 -2.03 1.02 -9.57
N CYS A 81 -1.79 -0.06 -10.30
CA CYS A 81 -2.15 -0.23 -11.70
C CYS A 81 -3.22 -1.30 -11.84
N CYS A 82 -4.18 -1.06 -12.73
CA CYS A 82 -5.21 -2.05 -13.05
C CYS A 82 -4.77 -2.86 -14.26
N ASN A 83 -4.43 -4.13 -14.08
CA ASN A 83 -4.00 -4.97 -15.20
C ASN A 83 -5.16 -5.32 -16.14
N LYS A 84 -4.88 -5.91 -17.31
CA LYS A 84 -5.92 -6.30 -18.28
C LYS A 84 -6.94 -7.32 -17.78
N TYR A 85 -6.62 -8.03 -16.69
CA TYR A 85 -7.48 -9.03 -16.07
C TYR A 85 -8.37 -8.46 -14.96
N GLY A 86 -8.29 -7.15 -14.72
CA GLY A 86 -9.08 -6.46 -13.70
C GLY A 86 -8.56 -6.70 -12.28
N TYR A 87 -7.24 -6.78 -12.11
CA TYR A 87 -6.60 -6.85 -10.80
C TYR A 87 -5.61 -5.71 -10.59
N CYS A 88 -5.56 -5.23 -9.35
CA CYS A 88 -4.65 -4.20 -8.89
C CYS A 88 -3.27 -4.76 -8.57
N GLY A 89 -2.22 -4.03 -8.95
CA GLY A 89 -0.85 -4.38 -8.59
C GLY A 89 0.15 -3.30 -9.02
N LYS A 90 1.43 -3.50 -8.68
CA LYS A 90 2.52 -2.52 -8.93
C LYS A 90 3.64 -3.06 -9.82
N THR A 91 3.51 -4.28 -10.35
CA THR A 91 4.53 -4.88 -11.22
C THR A 91 4.37 -4.38 -12.65
N ASP A 92 5.42 -4.51 -13.47
CA ASP A 92 5.35 -4.16 -14.90
C ASP A 92 4.19 -4.88 -15.62
N ASN A 93 3.86 -6.13 -15.25
CA ASN A 93 2.70 -6.86 -15.76
C ASN A 93 1.34 -6.22 -15.42
N HIS A 94 1.28 -5.41 -14.37
CA HIS A 94 0.09 -4.64 -14.02
C HIS A 94 0.11 -3.26 -14.64
N CYS A 95 1.28 -2.64 -14.71
CA CYS A 95 1.41 -1.22 -14.99
C CYS A 95 1.70 -0.91 -16.45
N LEU A 96 2.36 -1.79 -17.20
CA LEU A 96 2.71 -1.50 -18.58
C LEU A 96 1.48 -1.47 -19.49
N VAL A 97 1.37 -0.41 -20.28
CA VAL A 97 0.32 -0.28 -21.30
C VAL A 97 0.44 -1.39 -22.33
N SER A 98 1.65 -1.81 -22.74
CA SER A 98 1.81 -3.01 -23.60
C SER A 98 1.26 -4.28 -22.98
N HIS A 99 1.26 -4.40 -21.65
CA HIS A 99 0.74 -5.56 -20.92
C HIS A 99 -0.77 -5.41 -20.62
N GLY A 100 -1.39 -4.34 -21.14
CA GLY A 100 -2.82 -4.09 -21.11
C GLY A 100 -3.31 -3.43 -19.83
N CYS A 101 -2.47 -2.62 -19.19
CA CYS A 101 -2.92 -1.79 -18.07
C CYS A 101 -4.09 -0.86 -18.48
N GLN A 102 -5.11 -0.78 -17.63
CA GLN A 102 -6.33 -0.01 -17.83
C GLN A 102 -6.22 1.35 -17.11
N SER A 103 -5.84 2.41 -17.85
CA SER A 103 -5.51 3.73 -17.28
C SER A 103 -6.70 4.47 -16.66
N GLU A 104 -7.93 4.13 -17.02
CA GLU A 104 -9.13 4.65 -16.37
C GLU A 104 -9.27 4.15 -14.92
N PHE A 105 -8.64 3.01 -14.59
CA PHE A 105 -8.80 2.29 -13.33
C PHE A 105 -7.49 2.12 -12.55
N GLY A 106 -6.38 2.70 -13.00
CA GLY A 106 -5.10 2.65 -12.28
C GLY A 106 -4.01 3.47 -12.97
N THR A 107 -2.84 3.55 -12.34
CA THR A 107 -1.69 4.37 -12.79
C THR A 107 -0.83 3.59 -13.79
N CYS A 108 -1.17 3.62 -15.07
CA CYS A 108 -0.39 2.90 -16.08
C CYS A 108 0.91 3.60 -16.49
N HIS A 109 1.86 2.81 -17.00
CA HIS A 109 3.19 3.24 -17.44
C HIS A 109 3.42 2.82 -18.90
N LEU A 110 4.16 3.65 -19.63
CA LEU A 110 4.58 3.34 -20.99
C LEU A 110 5.85 2.48 -20.98
N ASP A 111 5.97 1.63 -22.01
CA ASP A 111 7.08 0.69 -22.17
C ASP A 111 8.41 1.34 -22.55
N LYS A 112 8.32 2.54 -23.16
CA LYS A 112 9.51 3.27 -23.59
C LYS A 112 10.26 3.75 -22.34
N ILE A 113 11.43 3.16 -22.07
CA ILE A 113 12.37 3.63 -21.05
C ILE A 113 13.37 4.56 -21.72
N SER A 114 13.61 5.71 -21.10
CA SER A 114 14.61 6.68 -21.50
C SER A 114 16.01 6.07 -21.49
N VAL A 115 16.74 6.27 -22.58
CA VAL A 115 18.13 5.80 -22.75
C VAL A 115 19.14 6.95 -22.79
N ASP A 116 18.68 8.17 -23.04
CA ASP A 116 19.51 9.38 -23.14
C ASP A 116 19.23 10.39 -22.01
N GLY A 117 18.42 9.99 -21.01
CA GLY A 117 18.05 10.82 -19.87
C GLY A 117 16.89 11.78 -20.13
N LYS A 118 16.30 11.78 -21.33
CA LYS A 118 15.08 12.54 -21.61
C LYS A 118 13.84 11.74 -21.30
N CYS A 119 12.79 12.40 -20.82
CA CYS A 119 11.53 11.77 -20.50
C CYS A 119 10.35 12.61 -20.96
N GLY A 120 9.20 11.96 -21.07
CA GLY A 120 7.97 12.60 -21.52
C GLY A 120 7.28 11.79 -22.61
N PRO A 121 6.24 12.37 -23.25
CA PRO A 121 5.41 11.67 -24.23
C PRO A 121 6.21 11.06 -25.40
N LEU A 122 7.26 11.74 -25.83
CA LEU A 122 8.10 11.32 -26.94
C LEU A 122 9.28 10.45 -26.50
N ASP A 123 9.82 10.65 -25.30
CA ASP A 123 11.10 10.05 -24.88
C ASP A 123 10.93 8.89 -23.89
N GLY A 124 9.73 8.71 -23.33
CA GLY A 124 9.42 7.62 -22.41
C GLY A 124 9.66 7.94 -20.94
N ARG A 125 9.69 6.90 -20.10
CA ARG A 125 9.87 7.00 -18.65
C ARG A 125 11.33 6.94 -18.23
N CYS A 126 11.64 7.56 -17.10
CA CYS A 126 12.98 7.49 -16.54
C CYS A 126 13.32 6.10 -15.98
N PRO A 127 14.56 5.63 -16.16
CA PRO A 127 15.01 4.36 -15.61
C PRO A 127 15.17 4.42 -14.09
N ASN A 128 15.23 3.26 -13.44
CA ASN A 128 15.63 3.10 -12.03
C ASN A 128 14.83 3.93 -11.02
N GLY A 129 13.54 4.18 -11.28
CA GLY A 129 12.68 4.92 -10.37
C GLY A 129 13.03 6.41 -10.25
N GLN A 130 13.75 6.97 -11.21
CA GLN A 130 14.01 8.40 -11.30
C GLN A 130 12.73 9.19 -11.61
N CYS A 131 12.80 10.48 -11.31
CA CYS A 131 11.73 11.44 -11.54
C CYS A 131 11.88 12.07 -12.92
N CYS A 132 10.76 12.30 -13.59
CA CYS A 132 10.73 13.06 -14.82
C CYS A 132 10.41 14.51 -14.48
N SER A 133 11.41 15.40 -14.55
CA SER A 133 11.21 16.82 -14.26
C SER A 133 10.19 17.46 -15.21
N LYS A 134 9.69 18.64 -14.84
CA LYS A 134 8.83 19.47 -15.71
C LYS A 134 9.47 19.84 -17.05
N TYR A 135 10.79 19.70 -17.16
CA TYR A 135 11.55 19.99 -18.38
C TYR A 135 11.87 18.76 -19.22
N GLY A 136 11.31 17.59 -18.88
CA GLY A 136 11.53 16.36 -19.65
C GLY A 136 12.91 15.73 -19.44
N TRP A 137 13.49 15.90 -18.25
CA TRP A 137 14.76 15.28 -17.88
C TRP A 137 14.62 14.35 -16.69
N CYS A 138 15.31 13.22 -16.77
CA CYS A 138 15.41 12.22 -15.73
C CYS A 138 16.45 12.61 -14.67
N GLY A 139 16.07 12.46 -13.41
CA GLY A 139 16.98 12.68 -12.31
C GLY A 139 16.35 12.41 -10.96
N SER A 140 17.09 12.74 -9.91
CA SER A 140 16.68 12.57 -8.52
C SER A 140 16.80 13.90 -7.78
N GLY A 141 16.05 14.05 -6.69
CA GLY A 141 16.03 15.27 -5.87
C GLY A 141 14.94 16.23 -6.29
N SER A 142 14.77 17.28 -5.49
CA SER A 142 13.63 18.20 -5.55
C SER A 142 13.40 18.82 -6.93
N ASN A 143 14.47 19.20 -7.62
CA ASN A 143 14.42 19.77 -8.97
C ASN A 143 13.78 18.85 -10.02
N TYR A 144 13.75 17.55 -9.76
CA TYR A 144 13.18 16.54 -10.65
C TYR A 144 11.86 15.97 -10.12
N CYS A 145 11.77 15.76 -8.80
CA CYS A 145 10.73 14.96 -8.17
C CYS A 145 9.55 15.75 -7.59
N ASP A 146 9.71 17.07 -7.39
CA ASP A 146 8.71 17.89 -6.70
C ASP A 146 7.82 18.62 -7.72
N ALA A 147 7.64 19.94 -7.57
CA ALA A 147 6.68 20.72 -8.35
C ALA A 147 6.91 20.60 -9.88
N GLY A 148 5.90 20.04 -10.56
CA GLY A 148 5.90 19.85 -12.00
C GLY A 148 6.52 18.54 -12.48
N CYS A 149 6.84 17.62 -11.57
CA CYS A 149 7.23 16.26 -11.95
C CYS A 149 6.12 15.55 -12.74
N GLN A 150 6.49 14.87 -13.83
CA GLN A 150 5.56 14.19 -14.72
C GLN A 150 5.38 12.72 -14.30
N SER A 151 4.35 12.44 -13.50
CA SER A 151 4.13 11.13 -12.86
C SER A 151 3.88 9.97 -13.82
N LEU A 152 3.47 10.24 -15.07
CA LEU A 152 3.36 9.22 -16.12
C LEU A 152 4.73 8.74 -16.63
N TYR A 153 5.79 9.53 -16.42
CA TYR A 153 7.13 9.30 -16.95
C TYR A 153 8.21 9.20 -15.86
N GLY A 154 7.87 9.28 -14.58
CA GLY A 154 8.81 9.13 -13.47
C GLY A 154 8.14 9.08 -12.10
N LYS A 155 8.92 8.77 -11.06
CA LYS A 155 8.41 8.56 -9.69
C LYS A 155 8.40 9.87 -8.89
N CYS A 156 7.33 10.65 -9.00
CA CYS A 156 7.19 11.94 -8.31
C CYS A 156 6.91 11.78 -6.81
N ASN A 157 7.31 12.77 -6.00
CA ASN A 157 7.20 12.69 -4.54
C ASN A 157 5.77 12.88 -4.00
N GLY A 158 4.81 13.29 -4.83
CA GLY A 158 3.45 13.63 -4.39
C GLY A 158 3.47 14.94 -3.60
N ASN A 159 2.79 15.97 -4.12
CA ASN A 159 2.50 17.18 -3.36
C ASN A 159 1.09 17.07 -2.78
#